data_AF-A0A1A2L519-F1
#
_entry.id   AF-A0A1A2L519-F1
#
_cell.length_a   1.000
_cell.length_b   1.000
_cell.length_c   1.000
_cell.angle_alpha   90.00
_cell.angle_beta   90.00
_cell.angle_gamma   90.00
#
_symmetry.space_group_name_H-M   'P 1'
#
loop_
_entity.id
_entity.type
_entity.pdbx_description
1 polymer ?
#
loop_
_entity_poly.entity_id
_entity_poly.type
_entity_poly.pdbx_seq_one_letter_code
_entity_poly.pdbx_strand_id
1 'polypeptide(L)'
;MRFGFLVNEVLTGLRRNVTMTVAMILTTAISIGLFGGGLLVVRLADQSRDIYLDRVESQVFLTDDISANDPTCDGDACKALYRKIDDRDDVRSLRFLNREQAYDDAIKKFPQYKDVAGKDAFPASFIVKLNDPEQHEAFDKAMIGQPGVLNVLNQKDLIDRLFAVLDGLSSVAFAVALVQAIGAVLLIANMVQVAAYTRRTEIGIMRLVGATRWYTQLPFLVEAMIAALIGVVIAIVGLIVVRAVFLDKALDQFYQSNLIARVDYADVLYFSAPWMLFLGLAMSGITAYVTLRLYIRR
;
A
#
# COMPACT_ATOMS: atom_id res chain seq x y z
N MET A 1 -3.94 39.98 20.96
CA MET A 1 -3.34 38.91 21.80
C MET A 1 -1.84 39.03 21.72
N ARG A 2 -1.10 39.07 22.84
CA ARG A 2 0.36 38.93 22.76
C ARG A 2 0.64 37.46 22.45
N PHE A 3 0.96 37.15 21.20
CA PHE A 3 1.27 35.79 20.71
C PHE A 3 2.27 35.06 21.62
N GLY A 4 3.24 35.82 22.19
CA GLY A 4 4.20 35.30 23.16
C GLY A 4 3.60 34.75 24.46
N PHE A 5 2.45 35.27 24.94
CA PHE A 5 1.79 34.73 26.14
C PHE A 5 1.25 33.31 25.88
N LEU A 6 0.53 33.12 24.77
CA LEU A 6 0.01 31.81 24.36
C LEU A 6 1.12 30.78 24.16
N VAL A 7 2.20 31.15 23.46
CA VAL A 7 3.33 30.25 23.20
C VAL A 7 4.02 29.84 24.50
N ASN A 8 4.25 30.79 25.41
CA ASN A 8 4.91 30.50 26.68
C ASN A 8 4.03 29.61 27.59
N GLU A 9 2.71 29.82 27.57
CA GLU A 9 1.75 29.02 28.33
C GLU A 9 1.70 27.56 27.87
N VAL A 10 1.77 27.36 26.54
CA VAL A 10 1.78 26.04 25.90
C VAL A 10 3.11 25.31 26.15
N LEU A 11 4.25 26.00 25.98
CA LEU A 11 5.57 25.42 26.28
C LEU A 11 5.71 25.04 27.75
N THR A 12 5.19 25.88 28.65
CA THR A 12 5.18 25.59 30.09
C THR A 12 4.25 24.42 30.41
N GLY A 13 3.11 24.29 29.71
CA GLY A 13 2.22 23.12 29.79
C GLY A 13 2.90 21.82 29.40
N LEU A 14 3.50 21.80 28.21
CA LEU A 14 4.22 20.65 27.66
C LEU A 14 5.35 20.19 28.59
N ARG A 15 6.10 21.14 29.20
CA ARG A 15 7.19 20.85 30.14
C ARG A 15 6.74 20.40 31.54
N ARG A 16 5.52 20.72 31.95
CA ARG A 16 5.02 20.33 33.28
C ARG A 16 4.35 18.96 33.25
N ASN A 17 3.87 18.52 32.08
CA ASN A 17 3.23 17.23 31.87
C ASN A 17 3.97 16.35 30.85
N VAL A 18 5.31 16.35 30.89
CA VAL A 18 6.18 15.75 29.86
C VAL A 18 5.86 14.29 29.60
N THR A 19 5.61 13.50 30.64
CA THR A 19 5.36 12.06 30.48
C THR A 19 4.09 11.79 29.66
N MET A 20 3.00 12.50 29.94
CA MET A 20 1.75 12.37 29.18
C MET A 20 1.88 12.93 27.76
N THR A 21 2.56 14.06 27.61
CA THR A 21 2.85 14.66 26.30
C THR A 21 3.66 13.72 25.43
N VAL A 22 4.71 13.11 25.96
CA VAL A 22 5.54 12.12 25.24
C VAL A 22 4.72 10.89 24.89
N ALA A 23 3.92 10.36 25.83
CA ALA A 23 3.02 9.23 25.54
C ALA A 23 2.06 9.55 24.39
N MET A 24 1.42 10.73 24.42
CA MET A 24 0.55 11.20 23.34
C MET A 24 1.27 11.31 21.99
N ILE A 25 2.46 11.93 21.97
CA ILE A 25 3.28 12.08 20.76
C ILE A 25 3.58 10.70 20.17
N LEU A 26 4.04 9.76 20.99
CA LEU A 26 4.40 8.41 20.56
C LEU A 26 3.18 7.63 20.06
N THR A 27 2.06 7.64 20.79
CA THR A 27 0.85 6.94 20.33
C THR A 27 0.30 7.54 19.05
N THR A 28 0.33 8.86 18.89
CA THR A 28 -0.07 9.54 17.65
C THR A 28 0.88 9.17 16.50
N ALA A 29 2.20 9.16 16.76
CA ALA A 29 3.20 8.78 15.77
C ALA A 29 3.01 7.33 15.29
N ILE A 30 2.75 6.40 16.20
CA ILE A 30 2.50 4.99 15.85
C ILE A 30 1.20 4.85 15.07
N SER A 31 0.10 5.48 15.53
CA SER A 31 -1.21 5.41 14.86
C SER A 31 -1.14 5.94 13.44
N ILE A 32 -0.61 7.15 13.28
CA ILE A 32 -0.49 7.82 11.99
C ILE A 32 0.56 7.15 11.11
N GLY A 33 1.65 6.64 11.70
CA GLY A 33 2.68 5.89 10.99
C GLY A 33 2.16 4.57 10.41
N LEU A 34 1.33 3.83 11.16
CA LEU A 34 0.68 2.61 10.65
C LEU A 34 -0.31 2.94 9.51
N PHE A 35 -1.08 4.01 9.66
CA PHE A 35 -1.98 4.49 8.61
C PHE A 35 -1.20 4.89 7.33
N GLY A 36 -0.16 5.70 7.48
CA GLY A 36 0.69 6.12 6.36
C GLY A 36 1.43 4.95 5.72
N GLY A 37 1.93 4.00 6.51
CA GLY A 37 2.54 2.77 6.03
C GLY A 37 1.58 1.90 5.22
N GLY A 38 0.35 1.70 5.72
CA GLY A 38 -0.71 1.00 4.97
C GLY A 38 -1.01 1.66 3.64
N LEU A 39 -1.09 3.00 3.61
CA LEU A 39 -1.33 3.76 2.38
C LEU A 39 -0.19 3.63 1.37
N LEU A 40 1.06 3.57 1.83
CA LEU A 40 2.23 3.33 0.98
C LEU A 40 2.24 1.93 0.38
N VAL A 41 1.81 0.91 1.14
CA VAL A 41 1.69 -0.47 0.64
C VAL A 41 0.64 -0.56 -0.47
N VAL A 42 -0.51 0.09 -0.31
CA VAL A 42 -1.54 0.16 -1.37
C VAL A 42 -0.97 0.84 -2.61
N ARG A 43 -0.32 2.00 -2.44
CA ARG A 43 0.28 2.74 -3.56
C ARG A 43 1.33 1.90 -4.31
N LEU A 44 2.15 1.16 -3.57
CA LEU A 44 3.14 0.24 -4.11
C LEU A 44 2.50 -0.91 -4.90
N ALA A 45 1.43 -1.49 -4.36
CA ALA A 45 0.68 -2.56 -5.03
C ALA A 45 0.09 -2.06 -6.34
N ASP A 46 -0.60 -0.91 -6.33
CA ASP A 46 -1.22 -0.31 -7.52
C ASP A 46 -0.18 -0.01 -8.62
N GLN A 47 0.91 0.71 -8.28
CA GLN A 47 1.95 1.04 -9.26
C GLN A 47 2.65 -0.21 -9.82
N SER A 48 2.86 -1.21 -8.97
CA SER A 48 3.46 -2.46 -9.43
C SER A 48 2.51 -3.20 -10.36
N ARG A 49 1.19 -3.19 -10.07
CA ARG A 49 0.17 -3.83 -10.90
C ARG A 49 0.19 -3.29 -12.32
N ASP A 50 0.25 -1.97 -12.51
CA ASP A 50 0.31 -1.36 -13.84
C ASP A 50 1.52 -1.83 -14.68
N ILE A 51 2.70 -1.94 -14.05
CA ILE A 51 3.92 -2.41 -14.72
C ILE A 51 3.79 -3.89 -15.12
N TYR A 52 3.19 -4.70 -14.24
CA TYR A 52 3.00 -6.12 -14.51
C TYR A 52 1.94 -6.39 -15.56
N LEU A 53 0.81 -5.67 -15.54
CA LEU A 53 -0.27 -5.84 -16.50
C LEU A 53 0.21 -5.64 -17.95
N ASP A 54 1.12 -4.70 -18.22
CA ASP A 54 1.69 -4.54 -19.58
C ASP A 54 2.63 -5.70 -20.00
N ARG A 55 3.09 -6.53 -19.04
CA ARG A 55 3.93 -7.71 -19.29
C ARG A 55 3.18 -9.03 -19.19
N VAL A 56 1.90 -9.03 -18.81
CA VAL A 56 1.12 -10.26 -18.72
C VAL A 56 0.92 -10.84 -20.12
N GLU A 57 1.36 -12.07 -20.28
CA GLU A 57 1.12 -12.89 -21.47
C GLU A 57 0.37 -14.16 -21.03
N SER A 58 -0.64 -14.54 -21.82
CA SER A 58 -1.33 -15.81 -21.68
C SER A 58 -0.62 -16.85 -22.54
N GLN A 59 -0.24 -17.98 -21.95
CA GLN A 59 0.46 -19.04 -22.66
C GLN A 59 -0.49 -20.20 -22.92
N VAL A 60 -0.85 -20.42 -24.19
CA VAL A 60 -1.72 -21.52 -24.62
C VAL A 60 -0.83 -22.68 -25.07
N PHE A 61 -0.73 -23.72 -24.26
CA PHE A 61 0.03 -24.94 -24.59
C PHE A 61 -0.73 -25.81 -25.57
N LEU A 62 0.01 -26.35 -26.53
CA LEU A 62 -0.52 -27.21 -27.57
C LEU A 62 -0.34 -28.68 -27.22
N THR A 63 -1.18 -29.52 -27.81
CA THR A 63 -1.06 -30.97 -27.70
C THR A 63 0.18 -31.50 -28.44
N ASP A 64 0.59 -32.73 -28.10
CA ASP A 64 1.84 -33.32 -28.60
C ASP A 64 1.81 -33.61 -30.12
N ASP A 65 0.64 -33.89 -30.67
CA ASP A 65 0.41 -34.08 -32.11
C ASP A 65 0.81 -32.86 -32.95
N ILE A 66 0.59 -31.65 -32.44
CA ILE A 66 1.03 -30.41 -33.07
C ILE A 66 2.48 -30.11 -32.69
N SER A 67 2.80 -30.22 -31.40
CA SER A 67 4.09 -29.81 -30.83
C SER A 67 5.29 -30.64 -31.33
N ALA A 68 5.10 -31.91 -31.65
CA ALA A 68 6.16 -32.81 -32.11
C ALA A 68 6.43 -32.70 -33.62
N ASN A 69 5.41 -32.38 -34.40
CA ASN A 69 5.44 -32.52 -35.86
C ASN A 69 5.59 -31.18 -36.60
N ASP A 70 5.42 -30.06 -35.89
CA ASP A 70 5.36 -28.74 -36.52
C ASP A 70 6.23 -27.68 -35.80
N PRO A 71 7.51 -27.53 -36.17
CA PRO A 71 8.43 -26.61 -35.52
C PRO A 71 8.24 -25.14 -35.94
N THR A 72 7.49 -24.85 -37.02
CA THR A 72 7.27 -23.49 -37.56
C THR A 72 5.81 -23.05 -37.57
N CYS A 73 4.89 -23.90 -37.10
CA CYS A 73 3.44 -23.70 -37.21
C CYS A 73 2.97 -23.65 -38.69
N ASP A 74 3.53 -24.51 -39.53
CA ASP A 74 3.19 -24.60 -40.95
C ASP A 74 2.07 -25.58 -41.29
N GLY A 75 1.76 -26.51 -40.40
CA GLY A 75 0.70 -27.50 -40.54
C GLY A 75 -0.70 -26.89 -40.41
N ASP A 76 -1.68 -27.55 -41.05
CA ASP A 76 -3.05 -27.07 -41.13
C ASP A 76 -3.72 -26.89 -39.76
N ALA A 77 -3.44 -27.80 -38.81
CA ALA A 77 -3.97 -27.73 -37.45
C ALA A 77 -3.42 -26.52 -36.68
N CYS A 78 -2.12 -26.24 -36.78
CA CYS A 78 -1.49 -25.11 -36.11
C CYS A 78 -1.95 -23.78 -36.71
N LYS A 79 -2.00 -23.67 -38.06
CA LYS A 79 -2.47 -22.47 -38.77
C LYS A 79 -3.95 -22.16 -38.49
N ALA A 80 -4.80 -23.18 -38.44
CA ALA A 80 -6.21 -23.02 -38.13
C ALA A 80 -6.41 -22.47 -36.72
N LEU A 81 -5.68 -22.99 -35.73
CA LEU A 81 -5.74 -22.51 -34.35
C LEU A 81 -5.13 -21.10 -34.22
N TYR A 82 -4.00 -20.83 -34.91
CA TYR A 82 -3.38 -19.51 -34.94
C TYR A 82 -4.35 -18.44 -35.42
N ARG A 83 -4.98 -18.63 -36.60
CA ARG A 83 -5.98 -17.69 -37.12
C ARG A 83 -7.16 -17.51 -36.19
N LYS A 84 -7.65 -18.60 -35.59
CA LYS A 84 -8.78 -18.55 -34.67
C LYS A 84 -8.49 -17.72 -33.41
N ILE A 85 -7.23 -17.66 -32.97
CA ILE A 85 -6.81 -16.83 -31.85
C ILE A 85 -6.55 -15.39 -32.32
N ASP A 86 -5.89 -15.21 -33.46
CA ASP A 86 -5.53 -13.90 -34.03
C ASP A 86 -6.76 -13.08 -34.46
N ASP A 87 -7.81 -13.74 -34.97
CA ASP A 87 -9.06 -13.10 -35.41
C ASP A 87 -9.95 -12.63 -34.24
N ARG A 88 -9.54 -12.83 -32.98
CA ARG A 88 -10.33 -12.39 -31.82
C ARG A 88 -10.06 -10.93 -31.48
N ASP A 89 -11.13 -10.19 -31.21
CA ASP A 89 -11.06 -8.77 -30.83
C ASP A 89 -10.32 -8.51 -29.49
N ASP A 90 -10.16 -9.52 -28.64
CA ASP A 90 -9.49 -9.41 -27.34
C ASP A 90 -7.97 -9.65 -27.42
N VAL A 91 -7.43 -10.04 -28.58
CA VAL A 91 -6.02 -10.32 -28.79
C VAL A 91 -5.30 -9.11 -29.40
N ARG A 92 -4.15 -8.75 -28.83
CA ARG A 92 -3.28 -7.66 -29.29
C ARG A 92 -2.12 -8.17 -30.15
N SER A 93 -1.52 -9.29 -29.75
CA SER A 93 -0.42 -9.92 -30.48
C SER A 93 -0.31 -11.40 -30.16
N LEU A 94 0.03 -12.18 -31.18
CA LEU A 94 0.15 -13.64 -31.10
C LEU A 94 1.52 -14.10 -31.61
N ARG A 95 2.27 -14.84 -30.79
CA ARG A 95 3.57 -15.41 -31.15
C ARG A 95 3.60 -16.91 -30.90
N PHE A 96 4.10 -17.68 -31.87
CA PHE A 96 4.35 -19.11 -31.69
C PHE A 96 5.72 -19.34 -31.04
N LEU A 97 5.77 -20.23 -30.05
CA LEU A 97 6.97 -20.72 -29.41
C LEU A 97 7.01 -22.24 -29.60
N ASN A 98 7.98 -22.71 -30.38
CA ASN A 98 8.10 -24.13 -30.65
C ASN A 98 8.70 -24.89 -29.46
N ARG A 99 8.64 -26.23 -29.51
CA ARG A 99 9.13 -27.12 -28.46
C ARG A 99 10.60 -26.89 -28.09
N GLU A 100 11.46 -26.67 -29.08
CA GLU A 100 12.89 -26.47 -28.83
C GLU A 100 13.17 -25.15 -28.12
N GLN A 101 12.53 -24.07 -28.58
CA GLN A 101 12.62 -22.76 -27.94
C GLN A 101 12.05 -22.79 -26.51
N ALA A 102 10.94 -23.52 -26.30
CA ALA A 102 10.35 -23.70 -24.97
C ALA A 102 11.31 -24.44 -24.02
N TYR A 103 12.00 -25.48 -24.50
CA TYR A 103 13.03 -26.19 -23.74
C TYR A 103 14.21 -25.27 -23.40
N ASP A 104 14.76 -24.57 -24.39
CA ASP A 104 15.93 -23.71 -24.20
C ASP A 104 15.62 -22.57 -23.20
N ASP A 105 14.43 -21.95 -23.30
CA ASP A 105 13.98 -20.92 -22.37
C ASP A 105 13.80 -21.46 -20.94
N ALA A 106 13.27 -22.68 -20.80
CA ALA A 106 13.07 -23.33 -19.50
C ALA A 106 14.40 -23.69 -18.84
N ILE A 107 15.34 -24.31 -19.57
CA ILE A 107 16.66 -24.70 -19.06
C ILE A 107 17.51 -23.47 -18.73
N LYS A 108 17.38 -22.37 -19.49
CA LYS A 108 18.05 -21.11 -19.17
C LYS A 108 17.60 -20.52 -17.84
N LYS A 109 16.31 -20.66 -17.49
CA LYS A 109 15.74 -20.20 -16.21
C LYS A 109 16.01 -21.19 -15.08
N PHE A 110 16.04 -22.48 -15.39
CA PHE A 110 16.18 -23.56 -14.41
C PHE A 110 17.19 -24.61 -14.90
N PRO A 111 18.50 -24.33 -14.76
CA PRO A 111 19.56 -25.22 -15.26
C PRO A 111 19.52 -26.62 -14.64
N GLN A 112 18.95 -26.76 -13.44
CA GLN A 112 18.81 -28.02 -12.72
C GLN A 112 17.97 -29.08 -13.46
N TYR A 113 17.12 -28.68 -14.43
CA TYR A 113 16.28 -29.63 -15.16
C TYR A 113 16.96 -30.20 -16.42
N LYS A 114 18.16 -29.75 -16.75
CA LYS A 114 18.85 -30.10 -18.01
C LYS A 114 19.06 -31.60 -18.18
N ASP A 115 19.39 -32.29 -17.10
CA ASP A 115 19.74 -33.71 -17.11
C ASP A 115 18.55 -34.65 -16.81
N VAL A 116 17.38 -34.09 -16.48
CA VAL A 116 16.20 -34.85 -16.03
C VAL A 116 14.95 -34.63 -16.90
N ALA A 117 14.89 -33.55 -17.66
CA ALA A 117 13.77 -33.25 -18.56
C ALA A 117 14.24 -33.30 -20.02
N GLY A 118 13.59 -34.11 -20.84
CA GLY A 118 13.75 -34.10 -22.28
C GLY A 118 12.97 -32.95 -22.93
N LYS A 119 13.26 -32.65 -24.21
CA LYS A 119 12.54 -31.62 -24.98
C LYS A 119 11.05 -31.92 -25.13
N ASP A 120 10.69 -33.19 -25.15
CA ASP A 120 9.32 -33.71 -25.18
C ASP A 120 8.48 -33.32 -23.94
N ALA A 121 9.12 -33.04 -22.80
CA ALA A 121 8.44 -32.54 -21.61
C ALA A 121 7.92 -31.10 -21.77
N PHE A 122 8.32 -30.38 -22.83
CA PHE A 122 7.94 -29.00 -23.09
C PHE A 122 7.09 -28.90 -24.36
N PRO A 123 5.75 -28.78 -24.23
CA PRO A 123 4.88 -28.59 -25.38
C PRO A 123 5.14 -27.25 -26.07
N ALA A 124 4.86 -27.18 -27.37
CA ALA A 124 4.82 -25.91 -28.09
C ALA A 124 3.67 -25.06 -27.55
N SER A 125 3.76 -23.75 -27.69
CA SER A 125 2.75 -22.84 -27.15
C SER A 125 2.56 -21.58 -27.98
N PHE A 126 1.36 -21.01 -27.88
CA PHE A 126 1.10 -19.65 -28.33
C PHE A 126 1.23 -18.68 -27.15
N ILE A 127 2.06 -17.67 -27.32
CA ILE A 127 2.21 -16.54 -26.41
C ILE A 127 1.26 -15.45 -26.89
N VAL A 128 0.21 -15.19 -26.12
CA VAL A 128 -0.88 -14.29 -26.45
C VAL A 128 -0.85 -13.09 -25.53
N LYS A 129 -0.72 -11.89 -26.10
CA LYS A 129 -0.92 -10.64 -25.37
C LYS A 129 -2.34 -10.15 -25.64
N LEU A 130 -3.12 -9.97 -24.58
CA LEU A 130 -4.50 -9.47 -24.68
C LEU A 130 -4.51 -7.94 -24.77
N ASN A 131 -5.59 -7.39 -25.33
CA ASN A 131 -5.84 -5.94 -25.32
C ASN A 131 -6.08 -5.44 -23.89
N ASP A 132 -6.84 -6.22 -23.12
CA ASP A 132 -7.08 -6.00 -21.70
C ASP A 132 -6.71 -7.27 -20.90
N PRO A 133 -5.58 -7.25 -20.16
CA PRO A 133 -5.18 -8.38 -19.32
C PRO A 133 -6.19 -8.69 -18.21
N GLU A 134 -7.09 -7.78 -17.84
CA GLU A 134 -8.15 -8.05 -16.85
C GLU A 134 -9.25 -8.98 -17.39
N GLN A 135 -9.39 -9.08 -18.71
CA GLN A 135 -10.42 -9.91 -19.35
C GLN A 135 -9.94 -11.35 -19.67
N HIS A 136 -8.81 -11.76 -19.10
CA HIS A 136 -8.20 -13.04 -19.41
C HIS A 136 -9.06 -14.27 -19.09
N GLU A 137 -9.91 -14.22 -18.05
CA GLU A 137 -10.73 -15.38 -17.69
C GLU A 137 -11.64 -15.84 -18.84
N ALA A 138 -12.18 -14.89 -19.61
CA ALA A 138 -13.04 -15.19 -20.74
C ALA A 138 -12.25 -15.84 -21.88
N PHE A 139 -11.02 -15.36 -22.12
CA PHE A 139 -10.09 -15.94 -23.08
C PHE A 139 -9.66 -17.36 -22.67
N ASP A 140 -9.23 -17.55 -21.42
CA ASP A 140 -8.76 -18.82 -20.87
C ASP A 140 -9.86 -19.90 -20.99
N LYS A 141 -11.10 -19.56 -20.61
CA LYS A 141 -12.27 -20.46 -20.74
C LYS A 141 -12.57 -20.80 -22.20
N ALA A 142 -12.42 -19.84 -23.12
CA ALA A 142 -12.64 -20.06 -24.55
C ALA A 142 -11.57 -20.95 -25.20
N MET A 143 -10.35 -20.98 -24.63
CA MET A 143 -9.21 -21.75 -25.13
C MET A 143 -9.15 -23.18 -24.59
N ILE A 144 -9.49 -23.42 -23.32
CA ILE A 144 -9.43 -24.77 -22.69
C ILE A 144 -10.32 -25.81 -23.39
N GLY A 145 -11.33 -25.38 -24.17
CA GLY A 145 -12.21 -26.26 -24.96
C GLY A 145 -11.83 -26.42 -26.45
N GLN A 146 -10.73 -25.82 -26.91
CA GLN A 146 -10.37 -25.87 -28.33
C GLN A 146 -9.62 -27.15 -28.69
N PRO A 147 -9.94 -27.80 -29.83
CA PRO A 147 -9.10 -28.88 -30.36
C PRO A 147 -7.66 -28.41 -30.59
N GLY A 148 -6.69 -29.17 -30.10
CA GLY A 148 -5.26 -28.84 -30.21
C GLY A 148 -4.70 -28.03 -29.03
N VAL A 149 -5.53 -27.61 -28.08
CA VAL A 149 -5.09 -26.94 -26.84
C VAL A 149 -4.98 -27.97 -25.72
N LEU A 150 -3.81 -28.05 -25.10
CA LEU A 150 -3.54 -28.90 -23.96
C LEU A 150 -3.93 -28.21 -22.64
N ASN A 151 -3.43 -27.00 -22.43
CA ASN A 151 -3.70 -26.22 -21.22
C ASN A 151 -3.41 -24.73 -21.48
N VAL A 152 -4.00 -23.86 -20.66
CA VAL A 152 -3.73 -22.42 -20.70
C VAL A 152 -3.12 -22.03 -19.36
N LEU A 153 -1.93 -21.44 -19.40
CA LEU A 153 -1.27 -20.89 -18.23
C LEU A 153 -1.36 -19.38 -18.28
N ASN A 154 -2.01 -18.82 -17.26
CA ASN A 154 -2.07 -17.40 -17.05
C ASN A 154 -1.10 -16.95 -15.97
N GLN A 155 -0.23 -16.01 -16.30
CA GLN A 155 0.70 -15.43 -15.33
C GLN A 155 -0.03 -14.46 -14.37
N LYS A 156 -1.23 -14.00 -14.72
CA LYS A 156 -2.02 -13.08 -13.92
C LYS A 156 -2.55 -13.67 -12.62
N ASP A 157 -2.95 -14.95 -12.58
CA ASP A 157 -3.43 -15.59 -11.35
C ASP A 157 -2.39 -15.54 -10.22
N LEU A 158 -1.12 -15.74 -10.56
CA LEU A 158 -0.03 -15.65 -9.60
C LEU A 158 0.15 -14.21 -9.09
N ILE A 159 0.02 -13.25 -9.99
CA ILE A 159 0.14 -11.82 -9.71
C ILE A 159 -1.02 -11.34 -8.83
N ASP A 160 -2.26 -11.74 -9.13
CA ASP A 160 -3.43 -11.37 -8.33
C ASP A 160 -3.37 -12.00 -6.93
N ARG A 161 -2.85 -13.22 -6.78
CA ARG A 161 -2.58 -13.80 -5.44
C ARG A 161 -1.53 -13.00 -4.67
N LEU A 162 -0.47 -12.52 -5.32
CA LEU A 162 0.54 -11.69 -4.69
C LEU A 162 -0.05 -10.35 -4.23
N PHE A 163 -0.84 -9.68 -5.08
CA PHE A 163 -1.49 -8.41 -4.73
C PHE A 163 -2.55 -8.58 -3.65
N ALA A 164 -3.32 -9.68 -3.66
CA ALA A 164 -4.27 -9.99 -2.59
C ALA A 164 -3.59 -10.12 -1.21
N VAL A 165 -2.35 -10.62 -1.16
CA VAL A 165 -1.57 -10.65 0.09
C VAL A 165 -1.16 -9.24 0.53
N LEU A 166 -0.73 -8.39 -0.41
CA LEU A 166 -0.39 -6.99 -0.11
C LEU A 166 -1.60 -6.19 0.37
N ASP A 167 -2.77 -6.41 -0.23
CA ASP A 167 -4.05 -5.83 0.18
C ASP A 167 -4.49 -6.34 1.55
N GLY A 168 -4.27 -7.63 1.83
CA GLY A 168 -4.48 -8.19 3.16
C GLY A 168 -3.59 -7.53 4.22
N LEU A 169 -2.31 -7.33 3.92
CA LEU A 169 -1.36 -6.66 4.82
C LEU A 169 -1.74 -5.19 5.07
N SER A 170 -2.14 -4.44 4.04
CA SER A 170 -2.58 -3.06 4.19
C SER A 170 -3.88 -2.96 5.01
N SER A 171 -4.82 -3.88 4.79
CA SER A 171 -6.06 -3.99 5.56
C SER A 171 -5.80 -4.24 7.05
N VAL A 172 -4.87 -5.13 7.38
CA VAL A 172 -4.44 -5.38 8.76
C VAL A 172 -3.78 -4.13 9.35
N ALA A 173 -2.91 -3.45 8.60
CA ALA A 173 -2.28 -2.22 9.05
C ALA A 173 -3.32 -1.13 9.39
N PHE A 174 -4.36 -0.97 8.55
CA PHE A 174 -5.46 -0.04 8.81
C PHE A 174 -6.31 -0.45 10.01
N ALA A 175 -6.58 -1.75 10.20
CA ALA A 175 -7.30 -2.24 11.37
C ALA A 175 -6.53 -1.93 12.68
N VAL A 176 -5.22 -2.17 12.70
CA VAL A 176 -4.37 -1.83 13.86
C VAL A 176 -4.30 -0.32 14.06
N ALA A 177 -4.17 0.46 12.98
CA ALA A 177 -4.17 1.92 13.04
C ALA A 177 -5.48 2.47 13.62
N LEU A 178 -6.63 1.86 13.29
CA LEU A 178 -7.93 2.25 13.84
C LEU A 178 -8.02 2.00 15.35
N VAL A 179 -7.58 0.83 15.82
CA VAL A 179 -7.55 0.51 17.25
C VAL A 179 -6.61 1.46 18.00
N GLN A 180 -5.45 1.73 17.43
CA GLN A 180 -4.48 2.71 17.96
C GLN A 180 -5.05 4.13 17.99
N ALA A 181 -5.80 4.54 16.96
CA ALA A 181 -6.46 5.83 16.92
C ALA A 181 -7.45 6.00 18.07
N ILE A 182 -8.23 4.97 18.42
CA ILE A 182 -9.11 4.99 19.60
C ILE A 182 -8.28 5.20 20.87
N GLY A 183 -7.15 4.48 21.02
CA GLY A 183 -6.21 4.66 22.13
C GLY A 183 -5.66 6.09 22.21
N ALA A 184 -5.26 6.67 21.07
CA ALA A 184 -4.80 8.04 20.98
C ALA A 184 -5.87 9.04 21.41
N VAL A 185 -7.12 8.87 20.96
CA VAL A 185 -8.27 9.70 21.36
C VAL A 185 -8.47 9.66 22.87
N LEU A 186 -8.44 8.47 23.49
CA LEU A 186 -8.59 8.32 24.94
C LEU A 186 -7.44 8.99 25.71
N LEU A 187 -6.20 8.85 25.24
CA LEU A 187 -5.04 9.52 25.85
C LEU A 187 -5.12 11.04 25.73
N ILE A 188 -5.54 11.56 24.57
CA ILE A 188 -5.74 12.99 24.35
C ILE A 188 -6.83 13.52 25.28
N ALA A 189 -7.97 12.83 25.34
CA ALA A 189 -9.06 13.22 26.23
C ALA A 189 -8.61 13.25 27.70
N ASN A 190 -7.93 12.21 28.16
CA ASN A 190 -7.44 12.14 29.54
C ASN A 190 -6.40 13.25 29.84
N MET A 191 -5.46 13.48 28.93
CA MET A 191 -4.44 14.52 29.08
C MET A 191 -5.06 15.92 29.16
N VAL A 192 -6.03 16.22 28.30
CA VAL A 192 -6.78 17.49 28.32
C VAL A 192 -7.57 17.65 29.63
N GLN A 193 -8.19 16.58 30.14
CA GLN A 193 -8.90 16.61 31.43
C GLN A 193 -7.95 16.89 32.59
N VAL A 194 -6.81 16.19 32.66
CA VAL A 194 -5.81 16.40 33.72
C VAL A 194 -5.26 17.82 33.64
N ALA A 195 -4.89 18.30 32.45
CA ALA A 195 -4.36 19.64 32.26
C ALA A 195 -5.37 20.72 32.69
N ALA A 196 -6.65 20.55 32.33
CA ALA A 196 -7.72 21.46 32.75
C ALA A 196 -7.93 21.42 34.27
N TYR A 197 -7.84 20.24 34.89
CA TYR A 197 -7.98 20.09 36.35
C TYR A 197 -6.84 20.77 37.12
N THR A 198 -5.59 20.59 36.67
CA THR A 198 -4.42 21.21 37.31
C THR A 198 -4.46 22.73 37.24
N ARG A 199 -5.08 23.31 36.20
CA ARG A 199 -5.21 24.76 36.00
C ARG A 199 -6.58 25.33 36.39
N ARG A 200 -7.41 24.56 37.11
CA ARG A 200 -8.79 24.96 37.42
C ARG A 200 -8.91 26.29 38.18
N THR A 201 -7.95 26.59 39.06
CA THR A 201 -7.91 27.82 39.85
C THR A 201 -7.61 29.04 38.99
N GLU A 202 -6.62 28.95 38.11
CA GLU A 202 -6.27 29.99 37.14
C GLU A 202 -7.43 30.26 36.18
N ILE A 203 -8.05 29.19 35.66
CA ILE A 203 -9.24 29.29 34.80
C ILE A 203 -10.40 29.96 35.56
N GLY A 204 -10.59 29.63 36.84
CA GLY A 204 -11.60 30.24 37.70
C GLY A 204 -11.41 31.75 37.85
N ILE A 205 -10.17 32.20 38.12
CA ILE A 205 -9.83 33.62 38.23
C ILE A 205 -10.08 34.33 36.89
N MET A 206 -9.62 33.76 35.77
CA MET A 206 -9.83 34.35 34.44
C MET A 206 -11.32 34.52 34.11
N ARG A 207 -12.16 33.56 34.50
CA ARG A 207 -13.61 33.64 34.29
C ARG A 207 -14.27 34.74 35.12
N LEU A 208 -13.80 34.98 36.35
CA LEU A 208 -14.31 36.07 37.21
C LEU A 208 -14.00 37.46 36.63
N VAL A 209 -12.91 37.58 35.87
CA VAL A 209 -12.50 38.82 35.19
C VAL A 209 -13.16 38.95 33.79
N GLY A 210 -14.08 38.04 33.43
CA GLY A 210 -14.86 38.12 32.18
C GLY A 210 -14.21 37.44 30.97
N ALA A 211 -13.19 36.59 31.15
CA ALA A 211 -12.60 35.85 30.04
C ALA A 211 -13.62 34.90 29.40
N THR A 212 -13.69 34.91 28.06
CA THR A 212 -14.58 34.03 27.30
C THR A 212 -14.12 32.57 27.41
N ARG A 213 -15.06 31.62 27.27
CA ARG A 213 -14.75 30.17 27.31
C ARG A 213 -13.65 29.78 26.32
N TRP A 214 -13.70 30.35 25.12
CA TRP A 214 -12.69 30.15 24.07
C TRP A 214 -11.30 30.56 24.54
N TYR A 215 -11.20 31.71 25.22
CA TYR A 215 -9.92 32.20 25.76
C TYR A 215 -9.30 31.25 26.78
N THR A 216 -10.12 30.65 27.65
CA THR A 216 -9.66 29.68 28.67
C THR A 216 -9.34 28.29 28.10
N GLN A 217 -9.91 27.93 26.95
CA GLN A 217 -9.80 26.59 26.35
C GLN A 217 -8.73 26.48 25.27
N LEU A 218 -8.42 27.60 24.59
CA LEU A 218 -7.45 27.65 23.49
C LEU A 218 -6.07 27.05 23.84
N PRO A 219 -5.48 27.31 25.02
CA PRO A 219 -4.14 26.80 25.33
C PRO A 219 -4.08 25.27 25.31
N PHE A 220 -5.11 24.59 25.85
CA PHE A 220 -5.18 23.12 25.87
C PHE A 220 -5.40 22.52 24.48
N LEU A 221 -6.24 23.17 23.67
CA LEU A 221 -6.46 22.75 22.28
C LEU A 221 -5.16 22.84 21.47
N VAL A 222 -4.43 23.95 21.60
CA VAL A 222 -3.16 24.17 20.92
C VAL A 222 -2.08 23.20 21.42
N GLU A 223 -2.04 22.92 22.73
CA GLU A 223 -1.12 21.94 23.31
C GLU A 223 -1.30 20.54 22.70
N ALA A 224 -2.55 20.06 22.62
CA ALA A 224 -2.87 18.77 22.00
C ALA A 224 -2.56 18.75 20.49
N MET A 225 -2.86 19.83 19.77
CA MET A 225 -2.58 19.92 18.34
C MET A 225 -1.08 19.96 18.03
N ILE A 226 -0.28 20.65 18.85
CA ILE A 226 1.18 20.69 18.69
C ILE A 226 1.80 19.33 19.00
N ALA A 227 1.36 18.66 20.08
CA ALA A 227 1.81 17.31 20.39
C ALA A 227 1.47 16.33 19.24
N ALA A 228 0.26 16.41 18.70
CA ALA A 228 -0.13 15.59 17.54
C ALA A 228 0.69 15.93 16.29
N LEU A 229 0.95 17.21 16.01
CA LEU A 229 1.79 17.64 14.89
C LEU A 229 3.20 17.06 14.99
N ILE A 230 3.82 17.11 16.17
CA ILE A 230 5.12 16.50 16.41
C ILE A 230 5.06 14.98 16.18
N GLY A 231 4.00 14.32 16.66
CA GLY A 231 3.77 12.90 16.40
C GLY A 231 3.67 12.58 14.91
N VAL A 232 2.94 13.38 14.14
CA VAL A 232 2.84 13.21 12.67
C VAL A 232 4.20 13.41 11.99
N VAL A 233 4.96 14.44 12.39
CA VAL A 233 6.30 14.67 11.84
C VAL A 233 7.22 13.48 12.14
N ILE A 234 7.18 12.94 13.37
CA ILE A 234 7.94 11.74 13.75
C ILE A 234 7.50 10.54 12.92
N ALA A 235 6.19 10.37 12.66
CA ALA A 235 5.69 9.30 11.82
C ALA A 235 6.22 9.41 10.38
N ILE A 236 6.18 10.60 9.78
CA ILE A 236 6.69 10.85 8.42
C ILE A 236 8.19 10.57 8.35
N VAL A 237 8.97 11.13 9.28
CA VAL A 237 10.43 10.88 9.35
C VAL A 237 10.72 9.40 9.59
N GLY A 238 9.95 8.75 10.46
CA GLY A 238 10.04 7.32 10.72
C GLY A 238 9.83 6.49 9.45
N LEU A 239 8.79 6.80 8.66
CA LEU A 239 8.55 6.12 7.37
C LEU A 239 9.71 6.34 6.38
N ILE A 240 10.24 7.56 6.29
CA ILE A 240 11.42 7.88 5.45
C ILE A 240 12.63 7.05 5.88
N VAL A 241 12.90 6.95 7.19
CA VAL A 241 14.02 6.19 7.74
C VAL A 241 13.83 4.69 7.51
N VAL A 242 12.64 4.15 7.78
CA VAL A 242 12.31 2.74 7.52
C VAL A 242 12.52 2.41 6.04
N ARG A 243 12.12 3.31 5.14
CA ARG A 243 12.38 3.17 3.71
C ARG A 243 13.87 3.15 3.37
N ALA A 244 14.62 4.14 3.83
CA ALA A 244 16.05 4.26 3.51
C ALA A 244 16.90 3.13 4.09
N VAL A 245 16.57 2.63 5.28
CA VAL A 245 17.41 1.65 5.99
C VAL A 245 16.97 0.21 5.70
N PHE A 246 15.66 -0.03 5.58
CA PHE A 246 15.09 -1.36 5.49
C PHE A 246 14.67 -1.72 4.07
N LEU A 247 13.88 -0.85 3.42
CA LEU A 247 13.34 -1.14 2.08
C LEU A 247 14.41 -1.08 0.99
N ASP A 248 15.32 -0.10 1.02
CA ASP A 248 16.39 -0.01 0.02
C ASP A 248 17.33 -1.23 0.08
N LYS A 249 17.60 -1.80 1.25
CA LYS A 249 18.46 -2.98 1.39
C LYS A 249 17.74 -4.31 1.14
N ALA A 250 16.50 -4.43 1.60
CA ALA A 250 15.73 -5.66 1.46
C ALA A 250 15.17 -5.85 0.04
N LEU A 251 14.89 -4.76 -0.68
CA LEU A 251 14.25 -4.79 -1.99
C LEU A 251 15.18 -4.42 -3.15
N ASP A 252 16.46 -4.12 -2.92
CA ASP A 252 17.40 -3.72 -3.99
C ASP A 252 17.43 -4.73 -5.15
N GLN A 253 17.50 -6.02 -4.81
CA GLN A 253 17.53 -7.11 -5.80
C GLN A 253 16.23 -7.20 -6.62
N PHE A 254 15.08 -6.82 -6.04
CA PHE A 254 13.79 -6.79 -6.71
C PHE A 254 13.61 -5.51 -7.55
N TYR A 255 14.13 -4.37 -7.09
CA TYR A 255 14.14 -3.11 -7.84
C TYR A 255 15.04 -3.19 -9.07
N GLN A 256 16.23 -3.80 -8.97
CA GLN A 256 17.13 -4.00 -10.10
C GLN A 256 16.53 -4.93 -11.17
N SER A 257 15.66 -5.85 -10.76
CA SER A 257 14.95 -6.77 -11.67
C SER A 257 13.67 -6.17 -12.27
N ASN A 258 13.35 -4.91 -11.95
CA ASN A 258 12.11 -4.22 -12.35
C ASN A 258 10.84 -5.00 -11.99
N LEU A 259 10.88 -5.75 -10.88
CA LEU A 259 9.81 -6.60 -10.38
C LEU A 259 8.90 -5.87 -9.38
N ILE A 260 9.28 -4.69 -8.89
CA ILE A 260 8.45 -3.91 -7.95
C ILE A 260 8.65 -2.43 -8.30
N ALA A 261 7.57 -1.65 -8.33
CA ALA A 261 7.67 -0.20 -8.51
C ALA A 261 8.47 0.42 -7.35
N ARG A 262 9.40 1.32 -7.65
CA ARG A 262 10.20 1.98 -6.60
C ARG A 262 9.32 2.99 -5.87
N VAL A 263 9.05 2.74 -4.58
CA VAL A 263 8.43 3.76 -3.71
C VAL A 263 9.44 4.89 -3.53
N ASP A 264 9.15 6.04 -4.12
CA ASP A 264 10.04 7.18 -4.04
C ASP A 264 9.73 8.02 -2.79
N TYR A 265 10.69 8.85 -2.38
CA TYR A 265 10.48 9.85 -1.33
C TYR A 265 9.32 10.79 -1.68
N ALA A 266 9.06 10.98 -2.98
CA ALA A 266 7.93 11.73 -3.48
C ALA A 266 6.57 11.10 -3.10
N ASP A 267 6.43 9.78 -3.11
CA ASP A 267 5.17 9.13 -2.71
C ASP A 267 4.92 9.31 -1.21
N VAL A 268 5.98 9.23 -0.39
CA VAL A 268 5.87 9.50 1.05
C VAL A 268 5.45 10.96 1.30
N LEU A 269 6.12 11.92 0.67
CA LEU A 269 5.91 13.35 0.93
C LEU A 269 4.67 13.94 0.27
N TYR A 270 4.33 13.54 -0.96
CA TYR A 270 3.23 14.14 -1.72
C TYR A 270 1.93 13.33 -1.63
N PHE A 271 2.01 12.00 -1.56
CA PHE A 271 0.80 11.17 -1.48
C PHE A 271 0.39 10.95 -0.02
N SER A 272 1.29 10.46 0.84
CA SER A 272 0.90 10.05 2.20
C SER A 272 0.90 11.20 3.24
N ALA A 273 1.85 12.12 3.17
CA ALA A 273 2.00 13.17 4.20
C ALA A 273 0.79 14.12 4.33
N PRO A 274 0.10 14.55 3.24
CA PRO A 274 -1.08 15.40 3.37
C PRO A 274 -2.21 14.72 4.16
N TRP A 275 -2.44 13.43 3.89
CA TRP A 275 -3.45 12.64 4.62
C TRP A 275 -3.06 12.44 6.07
N MET A 276 -1.79 12.15 6.36
CA MET A 276 -1.28 11.99 7.72
C MET A 276 -1.40 13.29 8.54
N LEU A 277 -1.06 14.43 7.95
CA LEU A 277 -1.22 15.75 8.57
C LEU A 277 -2.69 16.08 8.83
N PHE A 278 -3.54 15.88 7.82
CA PHE A 278 -4.97 16.13 7.93
C PHE A 278 -5.59 15.28 9.04
N LEU A 279 -5.38 13.96 9.01
CA LEU A 279 -5.95 13.04 9.99
C LEU A 279 -5.40 13.27 11.40
N GLY A 280 -4.09 13.47 11.55
CA GLY A 280 -3.48 13.70 12.87
C GLY A 280 -3.97 14.98 13.53
N LEU A 281 -4.05 16.08 12.77
CA LEU A 281 -4.55 17.36 13.28
C LEU A 281 -6.07 17.34 13.50
N ALA A 282 -6.83 16.75 12.59
CA ALA A 282 -8.28 16.63 12.73
C ALA A 282 -8.64 15.78 13.95
N MET A 283 -8.01 14.61 14.12
CA MET A 283 -8.27 13.72 15.24
C MET A 283 -7.95 14.39 16.58
N SER A 284 -6.79 15.03 16.70
CA SER A 284 -6.40 15.74 17.93
C SER A 284 -7.29 16.96 18.21
N GLY A 285 -7.52 17.80 17.21
CA GLY A 285 -8.34 18.99 17.33
C GLY A 285 -9.80 18.67 17.71
N ILE A 286 -10.42 17.70 17.04
CA ILE A 286 -11.79 17.25 17.34
C ILE A 286 -11.85 16.67 18.75
N THR A 287 -10.93 15.78 19.11
CA THR A 287 -10.92 15.12 20.42
C THR A 287 -10.76 16.13 21.55
N ALA A 288 -9.77 17.03 21.44
CA ALA A 288 -9.54 18.07 22.44
C ALA A 288 -10.75 19.01 22.55
N TYR A 289 -11.31 19.46 21.42
CA TYR A 289 -12.49 20.32 21.42
C TYR A 289 -13.71 19.66 22.08
N VAL A 290 -14.02 18.41 21.71
CA VAL A 290 -15.14 17.65 22.28
C VAL A 290 -14.94 17.45 23.79
N THR A 291 -13.73 17.07 24.20
CA THR A 291 -13.40 16.86 25.61
C THR A 291 -13.58 18.13 26.43
N LEU A 292 -13.05 19.26 25.95
CA LEU A 292 -13.20 20.58 26.60
C LEU A 292 -14.67 20.98 26.69
N ARG A 293 -15.46 20.73 25.64
CA ARG A 293 -16.90 21.07 25.61
C ARG A 293 -17.74 20.24 26.58
N LEU A 294 -17.39 18.98 26.78
CA LEU A 294 -18.10 18.06 27.68
C LEU A 294 -17.73 18.30 29.15
N TYR A 295 -16.44 18.44 29.47
CA TYR A 295 -15.98 18.47 30.87
C TYR A 295 -15.95 19.86 31.51
N ILE A 296 -15.70 20.93 30.75
CA ILE A 296 -15.55 22.29 31.30
C ILE A 296 -16.90 23.04 31.39
N ARG A 297 -18.00 22.38 31.02
CA ARG A 297 -19.37 22.90 31.11
C ARG A 297 -19.96 22.77 32.53
N ARG A 298 -19.34 21.99 33.41
CA ARG A 298 -19.65 21.91 34.85
C ARG A 298 -18.67 22.77 35.65
#